data_AF-T2SKQ1-F1
#
_entry.id   AF-T2SKQ1-F1
#
_cell.length_a   1.000
_cell.length_b   1.000
_cell.length_c   1.000
_cell.angle_alpha   90.00
_cell.angle_beta   90.00
_cell.angle_gamma   90.00
#
_symmetry.space_group_name_H-M   'P 1'
#
loop_
_entity.id
_entity.type
_entity.pdbx_description
1 polymer ?
#
loop_
_entity_poly.entity_id
_entity_poly.type
_entity_poly.pdbx_seq_one_letter_code
_entity_poly.pdbx_strand_id
1 'polypeptide(L)'
;FNADFDGDQMAVHVPLSQEAIAECKVLMLSSMNILLPASGKAVVIPSQDMVLGLYYLSLEKSGVKGEHKLFSSVNEIITAIDTKELDIHAKIRVLDQGNIIATSAGRMIIKSILPDFIPTDLWNRPMKKKDIGVLVDYVHKVGGIGITATFLDNLKTLGFRYATKAGISISMEDIITPKDKQKMVEKAKVEVKKIQQQYDQGLLTDQERYNKIIDTWTEVNDRMSKEMMSTIAKDKEGFNSIYMMADSGARGSAAQIRQLSAMRGLMTKPDGSIIETPIISNFKEGLNVLEYFNSTHGARKGLADTALKTANAGYLTRKLIDVSQNVKVVSDDCGTHEGIEITDIAVGSELIEPLEERIFGRVLLEDVIDPITNEILLYADTLIDEEGAKKVVEAGIKSITIRTPVTCKAPKGVCAKCYGLNLGEGKMSYPGEAVGVV
;
A
#
# COMPACT_ATOMS: atom_id res chain seq x y z
N PHE A 1 -10.88 -2.63 -12.09
CA PHE A 1 -10.73 -2.89 -13.54
C PHE A 1 -9.32 -3.27 -13.95
N ASN A 2 -8.25 -2.76 -13.31
CA ASN A 2 -6.87 -2.97 -13.77
C ASN A 2 -6.72 -2.58 -15.26
N ALA A 3 -7.27 -1.42 -15.60
CA ALA A 3 -7.30 -0.87 -16.94
C ALA A 3 -6.54 0.45 -16.94
N ASP A 4 -5.76 0.67 -17.98
CA ASP A 4 -5.01 1.90 -18.23
C ASP A 4 -5.58 2.61 -19.47
N PHE A 5 -5.19 3.88 -19.68
CA PHE A 5 -5.66 4.70 -20.79
C PHE A 5 -4.72 4.67 -22.00
N ASP A 6 -4.10 3.53 -22.27
CA ASP A 6 -3.16 3.30 -23.39
C ASP A 6 -3.78 2.53 -24.56
N GLY A 7 -5.09 2.27 -24.52
CA GLY A 7 -5.85 1.63 -25.60
C GLY A 7 -6.77 0.51 -25.15
N ASP A 8 -6.86 0.24 -23.85
CA ASP A 8 -7.77 -0.76 -23.28
C ASP A 8 -9.23 -0.51 -23.69
N GLN A 9 -9.96 -1.61 -23.96
CA GLN A 9 -11.35 -1.59 -24.39
C GLN A 9 -12.24 -2.20 -23.31
N MET A 10 -13.42 -1.61 -23.10
CA MET A 10 -14.44 -2.13 -22.18
C MET A 10 -15.70 -2.51 -22.94
N ALA A 11 -16.20 -3.72 -22.68
CA ALA A 11 -17.49 -4.17 -23.19
C ALA A 11 -18.63 -3.60 -22.33
N VAL A 12 -19.70 -3.13 -22.99
CA VAL A 12 -20.89 -2.60 -22.32
C VAL A 12 -22.07 -3.51 -22.62
N HIS A 13 -22.79 -3.90 -21.57
CA HIS A 13 -23.99 -4.74 -21.64
C HIS A 13 -25.17 -3.96 -21.09
N VAL A 14 -26.36 -4.15 -21.68
CA VAL A 14 -27.59 -3.47 -21.25
C VAL A 14 -28.52 -4.49 -20.59
N PRO A 15 -28.84 -4.35 -19.28
CA PRO A 15 -29.81 -5.21 -18.63
C PRO A 15 -31.21 -4.91 -19.19
N LEU A 16 -31.93 -5.95 -19.60
CA LEU A 16 -33.24 -5.81 -20.28
C LEU A 16 -34.43 -6.09 -19.36
N SER A 17 -34.34 -7.08 -18.47
CA SER A 17 -35.43 -7.42 -17.56
C SER A 17 -35.44 -6.50 -16.35
N GLN A 18 -36.61 -6.36 -15.72
CA GLN A 18 -36.74 -5.52 -14.53
C GLN A 18 -35.91 -6.08 -13.37
N GLU A 19 -35.82 -7.40 -13.26
CA GLU A 19 -35.01 -8.11 -12.27
C GLU A 19 -33.52 -7.83 -12.47
N ALA A 20 -33.03 -7.91 -13.71
CA ALA A 20 -31.63 -7.60 -14.02
C ALA A 20 -31.30 -6.12 -13.77
N ILE A 21 -32.22 -5.22 -14.10
CA ILE A 21 -32.06 -3.78 -13.80
C ILE A 21 -32.01 -3.55 -12.29
N ALA A 22 -32.85 -4.22 -11.51
CA ALA A 22 -32.85 -4.13 -10.06
C ALA A 22 -31.53 -4.69 -9.48
N GLU A 23 -31.09 -5.86 -9.92
CA GLU A 23 -29.82 -6.48 -9.52
C GLU A 23 -28.62 -5.56 -9.80
N CYS A 24 -28.54 -5.00 -11.02
CA CYS A 24 -27.47 -4.07 -11.37
C CYS A 24 -27.46 -2.82 -10.48
N LYS A 25 -28.64 -2.29 -10.11
CA LYS A 25 -28.75 -1.08 -9.28
C LYS A 25 -28.45 -1.34 -7.81
N VAL A 26 -28.84 -2.49 -7.29
CA VAL A 26 -28.72 -2.81 -5.85
C VAL A 26 -27.37 -3.44 -5.52
N LEU A 27 -26.85 -4.34 -6.37
CA LEU A 27 -25.65 -5.13 -6.08
C LEU A 27 -24.43 -4.68 -6.90
N MET A 28 -24.59 -4.45 -8.21
CA MET A 28 -23.44 -4.23 -9.11
C MET A 28 -23.01 -2.76 -9.26
N LEU A 29 -23.73 -1.83 -8.63
CA LEU A 29 -23.43 -0.40 -8.75
C LEU A 29 -22.04 -0.10 -8.16
N SER A 30 -21.26 0.74 -8.85
CA SER A 30 -19.87 1.02 -8.44
C SER A 30 -19.77 1.65 -7.05
N SER A 31 -20.77 2.45 -6.64
CA SER A 31 -20.82 3.06 -5.31
C SER A 31 -21.03 2.05 -4.19
N MET A 32 -21.55 0.85 -4.49
CA MET A 32 -21.72 -0.23 -3.51
C MET A 32 -20.44 -1.06 -3.34
N ASN A 33 -19.58 -1.09 -4.35
CA ASN A 33 -18.41 -1.94 -4.43
C ASN A 33 -17.12 -1.16 -4.09
N ILE A 34 -17.03 -0.64 -2.86
CA ILE A 34 -15.91 0.18 -2.39
C ILE A 34 -14.81 -0.67 -1.73
N LEU A 35 -15.17 -1.79 -1.13
CA LEU A 35 -14.23 -2.69 -0.46
C LEU A 35 -13.78 -3.82 -1.39
N LEU A 36 -12.57 -4.33 -1.15
CA LEU A 36 -12.07 -5.52 -1.83
C LEU A 36 -12.59 -6.78 -1.12
N PRO A 37 -13.35 -7.67 -1.77
CA PRO A 37 -13.88 -8.88 -1.13
C PRO A 37 -12.82 -9.80 -0.54
N ALA A 38 -11.59 -9.77 -1.07
CA ALA A 38 -10.49 -10.60 -0.57
C ALA A 38 -9.91 -10.12 0.77
N SER A 39 -10.06 -8.85 1.15
CA SER A 39 -9.37 -8.28 2.32
C SER A 39 -10.19 -7.30 3.16
N GLY A 40 -11.35 -6.85 2.67
CA GLY A 40 -12.19 -5.85 3.33
C GLY A 40 -11.60 -4.43 3.36
N LYS A 41 -10.46 -4.20 2.69
CA LYS A 41 -9.84 -2.87 2.57
C LYS A 41 -10.46 -2.11 1.41
N ALA A 42 -10.51 -0.78 1.48
CA ALA A 42 -11.01 0.02 0.38
C ALA A 42 -10.17 -0.19 -0.90
N VAL A 43 -10.83 -0.54 -2.01
CA VAL A 43 -10.18 -0.67 -3.33
C VAL A 43 -10.11 0.67 -4.05
N VAL A 44 -11.03 1.58 -3.75
CA VAL A 44 -11.22 2.88 -4.43
C VAL A 44 -10.36 3.98 -3.81
N ILE A 45 -9.10 3.65 -3.51
CA ILE A 45 -8.14 4.63 -2.98
C ILE A 45 -7.61 5.47 -4.15
N PRO A 46 -7.48 6.81 -4.00
CA PRO A 46 -6.83 7.64 -5.00
C PRO A 46 -5.47 7.08 -5.44
N SER A 47 -5.15 7.23 -6.71
CA SER A 47 -3.92 6.72 -7.31
C SER A 47 -3.12 7.84 -7.98
N GLN A 48 -1.81 7.61 -8.14
CA GLN A 48 -0.90 8.44 -8.94
C GLN A 48 -1.07 9.95 -8.65
N ASP A 49 -1.47 10.74 -9.66
CA ASP A 49 -1.52 12.20 -9.62
C ASP A 49 -2.43 12.74 -8.51
N MET A 50 -3.53 12.05 -8.20
CA MET A 50 -4.41 12.44 -7.10
C MET A 50 -3.68 12.39 -5.76
N VAL A 51 -2.92 11.31 -5.54
CA VAL A 51 -2.08 11.16 -4.33
C VAL A 51 -1.00 12.21 -4.31
N LEU A 52 -0.34 12.48 -5.44
CA LEU A 52 0.71 13.49 -5.52
C LEU A 52 0.19 14.89 -5.18
N GLY A 53 -0.99 15.26 -5.66
CA GLY A 53 -1.62 16.55 -5.36
C GLY A 53 -1.98 16.70 -3.88
N LEU A 54 -2.55 15.65 -3.27
CA LEU A 54 -2.86 15.63 -1.84
C LEU A 54 -1.60 15.65 -0.97
N TYR A 55 -0.58 14.89 -1.37
CA TYR A 55 0.71 14.87 -0.72
C TYR A 55 1.36 16.26 -0.74
N TYR A 56 1.47 16.87 -1.93
CA TYR A 56 1.96 18.24 -2.10
C TYR A 56 1.21 19.21 -1.18
N LEU A 57 -0.12 19.17 -1.19
CA LEU A 57 -0.96 20.02 -0.35
C LEU A 57 -0.69 19.82 1.15
N SER A 58 -0.37 18.61 1.58
CA SER A 58 -0.12 18.27 3.00
C SER A 58 1.28 18.61 3.51
N LEU A 59 2.21 18.99 2.63
CA LEU A 59 3.58 19.35 2.98
C LEU A 59 3.65 20.70 3.71
N GLU A 60 4.69 20.82 4.53
CA GLU A 60 5.02 22.04 5.28
C GLU A 60 6.33 22.63 4.77
N LYS A 61 6.40 23.96 4.78
CA LYS A 61 7.61 24.71 4.49
C LYS A 61 7.86 25.72 5.61
N SER A 62 9.13 25.95 5.95
CA SER A 62 9.51 26.92 6.98
C SER A 62 10.02 28.20 6.32
N GLY A 63 9.87 29.36 6.99
CA GLY A 63 10.32 30.65 6.47
C GLY A 63 9.44 31.21 5.35
N VAL A 64 8.17 30.84 5.29
CA VAL A 64 7.22 31.26 4.25
C VAL A 64 6.24 32.32 4.74
N LYS A 65 5.60 33.02 3.79
CA LYS A 65 4.66 34.10 4.12
C LYS A 65 3.45 33.55 4.90
N GLY A 66 3.15 34.19 6.02
CA GLY A 66 2.01 33.84 6.86
C GLY A 66 2.26 32.71 7.86
N GLU A 67 3.52 32.34 8.08
CA GLU A 67 3.91 31.40 9.13
C GLU A 67 3.49 31.89 10.53
N HIS A 68 3.04 30.95 11.36
CA HIS A 68 2.53 31.12 12.72
C HIS A 68 1.33 32.07 12.90
N LYS A 69 0.69 32.50 11.80
CA LYS A 69 -0.57 33.25 11.88
C LYS A 69 -1.69 32.38 12.47
N LEU A 70 -2.61 33.04 13.18
CA LEU A 70 -3.80 32.44 13.74
C LEU A 70 -4.98 32.65 12.78
N PHE A 71 -5.70 31.59 12.45
CA PHE A 71 -6.91 31.66 11.63
C PHE A 71 -8.12 31.10 12.37
N SER A 72 -9.29 31.66 12.06
CA SER A 72 -10.57 31.28 12.67
C SER A 72 -11.31 30.22 11.87
N SER A 73 -11.14 30.21 10.54
CA SER A 73 -11.91 29.33 9.64
C SER A 73 -11.14 28.97 8.38
N VAL A 74 -11.57 27.89 7.70
CA VAL A 74 -10.98 27.47 6.42
C VAL A 74 -11.23 28.50 5.32
N ASN A 75 -12.37 29.19 5.32
CA ASN A 75 -12.66 30.24 4.35
C ASN A 75 -11.69 31.42 4.45
N GLU A 76 -11.28 31.76 5.66
CA GLU A 76 -10.26 32.80 5.90
C GLU A 76 -8.89 32.37 5.34
N ILE A 77 -8.53 31.09 5.53
CA ILE A 77 -7.30 30.50 4.98
C ILE A 77 -7.32 30.54 3.45
N ILE A 78 -8.42 30.11 2.82
CA ILE A 78 -8.57 30.13 1.35
C ILE A 78 -8.45 31.57 0.84
N THR A 79 -9.14 32.52 1.48
CA THR A 79 -9.07 33.93 1.13
C THR A 79 -7.64 34.47 1.24
N ALA A 80 -6.93 34.14 2.31
CA ALA A 80 -5.55 34.57 2.52
C ALA A 80 -4.57 33.98 1.49
N ILE A 81 -4.80 32.74 1.04
CA ILE A 81 -4.05 32.10 -0.04
C ILE A 81 -4.35 32.82 -1.37
N ASP A 82 -5.61 33.09 -1.66
CA ASP A 82 -6.04 33.75 -2.90
C ASP A 82 -5.52 35.20 -2.98
N THR A 83 -5.46 35.92 -1.86
CA THR A 83 -4.83 37.25 -1.78
C THR A 83 -3.30 37.20 -1.70
N LYS A 84 -2.68 36.02 -1.76
CA LYS A 84 -1.22 35.80 -1.66
C LYS A 84 -0.60 36.34 -0.36
N GLU A 85 -1.38 36.38 0.72
CA GLU A 85 -0.94 36.78 2.07
C GLU A 85 -0.52 35.58 2.95
N LEU A 86 -0.78 34.37 2.47
CA LEU A 86 -0.45 33.10 3.08
C LEU A 86 0.07 32.11 2.03
N ASP A 87 1.19 31.45 2.31
CA ASP A 87 1.67 30.32 1.51
C ASP A 87 0.90 29.04 1.86
N ILE A 88 0.63 28.19 0.87
CA ILE A 88 -0.14 26.96 1.05
C ILE A 88 0.56 25.95 1.98
N HIS A 89 1.90 26.00 2.05
CA HIS A 89 2.71 25.14 2.90
C HIS A 89 3.08 25.79 4.24
N ALA A 90 2.55 26.99 4.53
CA ALA A 90 2.84 27.69 5.78
C ALA A 90 2.30 26.93 6.99
N LYS A 91 3.11 26.86 8.04
CA LYS A 91 2.68 26.39 9.37
C LYS A 91 1.81 27.46 10.01
N ILE A 92 0.58 27.11 10.35
CA ILE A 92 -0.44 28.01 10.91
C ILE A 92 -1.01 27.44 12.20
N ARG A 93 -1.68 28.30 12.97
CA ARG A 93 -2.50 27.88 14.12
C ARG A 93 -3.96 28.13 13.76
N VAL A 94 -4.82 27.15 14.00
CA VAL A 94 -6.25 27.28 13.68
C VAL A 94 -7.06 26.91 14.90
N LEU A 95 -8.12 27.69 15.15
CA LEU A 95 -9.12 27.32 16.13
C LEU A 95 -10.05 26.26 15.52
N ASP A 96 -9.99 25.05 16.04
CA ASP A 96 -10.75 23.91 15.56
C ASP A 96 -11.48 23.23 16.71
N GLN A 97 -12.82 23.20 16.64
CA GLN A 97 -13.69 22.64 17.69
C GLN A 97 -13.35 23.15 19.12
N GLY A 98 -12.94 24.42 19.23
CA GLY A 98 -12.57 25.05 20.50
C GLY A 98 -11.11 24.87 20.94
N ASN A 99 -10.33 24.05 20.22
CA ASN A 99 -8.91 23.82 20.49
C ASN A 99 -8.02 24.52 19.45
N ILE A 100 -6.90 25.09 19.88
CA ILE A 100 -5.92 25.66 18.96
C ILE A 100 -4.99 24.54 18.52
N ILE A 101 -5.08 24.16 17.24
CA ILE A 101 -4.23 23.13 16.65
C ILE A 101 -3.13 23.78 15.78
N ALA A 102 -1.93 23.20 15.83
CA ALA A 102 -0.84 23.55 14.92
C ALA A 102 -0.92 22.64 13.68
N THR A 103 -1.03 23.25 12.50
CA THR A 103 -1.18 22.52 11.23
C THR A 103 -0.66 23.34 10.06
N SER A 104 -0.83 22.89 8.82
CA SER A 104 -0.51 23.66 7.61
C SER A 104 -1.77 24.17 6.92
N ALA A 105 -1.64 25.27 6.17
CA ALA A 105 -2.75 25.84 5.41
C ALA A 105 -3.36 24.82 4.42
N GLY A 106 -2.50 24.04 3.75
CA GLY A 106 -2.93 22.97 2.87
C GLY A 106 -3.64 21.81 3.56
N ARG A 107 -3.20 21.38 4.76
CA ARG A 107 -3.92 20.35 5.53
C ARG A 107 -5.31 20.80 5.95
N MET A 108 -5.51 22.09 6.24
CA MET A 108 -6.85 22.63 6.50
C MET A 108 -7.75 22.64 5.27
N ILE A 109 -7.18 22.81 4.08
CA ILE A 109 -7.93 22.65 2.83
C ILE A 109 -8.36 21.18 2.67
N ILE A 110 -7.50 20.22 3.02
CA ILE A 110 -7.90 18.80 3.06
C ILE A 110 -9.00 18.60 4.11
N LYS A 111 -8.90 19.24 5.28
CA LYS A 111 -9.95 19.17 6.30
C LYS A 111 -11.32 19.63 5.79
N SER A 112 -11.39 20.61 4.88
CA SER A 112 -12.68 21.10 4.36
C SER A 112 -13.56 20.05 3.67
N ILE A 113 -12.95 18.95 3.19
CA ILE A 113 -13.68 17.84 2.55
C ILE A 113 -13.95 16.68 3.51
N LEU A 114 -13.35 16.72 4.71
CA LEU A 114 -13.45 15.66 5.71
C LEU A 114 -14.75 15.80 6.52
N PRO A 115 -15.47 14.68 6.74
CA PRO A 115 -16.54 14.64 7.74
C PRO A 115 -16.06 15.03 9.15
N ASP A 116 -16.96 15.62 9.94
CA ASP A 116 -16.65 16.18 11.27
C ASP A 116 -16.19 15.14 12.31
N PHE A 117 -16.51 13.85 12.11
CA PHE A 117 -16.20 12.77 13.05
C PHE A 117 -14.74 12.28 12.96
N ILE A 118 -13.92 12.81 12.03
CA ILE A 118 -12.55 12.32 11.82
C ILE A 118 -11.58 12.93 12.84
N PRO A 119 -10.81 12.10 13.57
CA PRO A 119 -9.75 12.56 14.47
C PRO A 119 -8.68 13.42 13.79
N THR A 120 -8.17 14.40 14.52
CA THR A 120 -7.12 15.33 14.05
C THR A 120 -5.85 14.63 13.60
N ASP A 121 -5.49 13.53 14.27
CA ASP A 121 -4.24 12.80 14.01
C ASP A 121 -4.23 12.10 12.65
N LEU A 122 -5.41 11.77 12.11
CA LEU A 122 -5.48 11.04 10.84
C LEU A 122 -5.15 11.93 9.66
N TRP A 123 -5.49 13.22 9.69
CA TRP A 123 -5.28 14.16 8.58
C TRP A 123 -4.16 15.17 8.84
N ASN A 124 -3.76 15.42 10.08
CA ASN A 124 -2.68 16.37 10.40
C ASN A 124 -1.27 15.77 10.25
N ARG A 125 -1.01 15.11 9.12
CA ARG A 125 0.29 14.51 8.76
C ARG A 125 0.51 14.58 7.25
N PRO A 126 1.72 14.34 6.73
CA PRO A 126 1.94 14.20 5.29
C PRO A 126 1.07 13.06 4.74
N MET A 127 0.20 13.37 3.78
CA MET A 127 -0.77 12.45 3.20
C MET A 127 -0.11 11.57 2.14
N LYS A 128 0.52 10.46 2.57
CA LYS A 128 1.03 9.44 1.65
C LYS A 128 -0.10 8.51 1.20
N LYS A 129 0.12 7.71 0.15
CA LYS A 129 -0.86 6.74 -0.36
C LYS A 129 -1.43 5.83 0.73
N LYS A 130 -0.59 5.37 1.66
CA LYS A 130 -1.00 4.50 2.77
C LYS A 130 -1.89 5.25 3.77
N ASP A 131 -1.51 6.47 4.15
CA ASP A 131 -2.29 7.29 5.08
C ASP A 131 -3.67 7.67 4.49
N ILE A 132 -3.72 7.94 3.18
CA ILE A 132 -4.98 8.15 2.47
C ILE A 132 -5.86 6.89 2.51
N GLY A 133 -5.28 5.70 2.33
CA GLY A 133 -6.01 4.44 2.46
C GLY A 133 -6.64 4.28 3.84
N VAL A 134 -5.86 4.50 4.91
CA VAL A 134 -6.34 4.44 6.30
C VAL A 134 -7.46 5.46 6.54
N LEU A 135 -7.35 6.67 5.97
CA LEU A 135 -8.37 7.70 6.09
C LEU A 135 -9.69 7.28 5.41
N VAL A 136 -9.61 6.71 4.20
CA VAL A 136 -10.78 6.21 3.46
C VAL A 136 -11.44 5.05 4.21
N ASP A 137 -10.65 4.11 4.73
CA ASP A 137 -11.17 2.99 5.53
C ASP A 137 -11.89 3.49 6.79
N TYR A 138 -11.36 4.52 7.47
CA TYR A 138 -12.00 5.12 8.63
C TYR A 138 -13.32 5.82 8.29
N VAL A 139 -13.36 6.57 7.17
CA VAL A 139 -14.59 7.20 6.68
C VAL A 139 -15.65 6.17 6.33
N HIS A 140 -15.25 5.05 5.74
CA HIS A 140 -16.16 3.96 5.42
C HIS A 140 -16.77 3.33 6.66
N LYS A 141 -15.95 3.04 7.67
CA LYS A 141 -16.39 2.43 8.92
C LYS A 141 -17.42 3.28 9.67
N VAL A 142 -17.15 4.58 9.82
CA VAL A 142 -17.99 5.48 10.65
C VAL A 142 -19.11 6.13 9.83
N GLY A 143 -18.81 6.57 8.61
CA GLY A 143 -19.74 7.32 7.75
C GLY A 143 -20.57 6.44 6.80
N GLY A 144 -20.21 5.18 6.63
CA GLY A 144 -20.89 4.26 5.72
C GLY A 144 -20.70 4.59 4.23
N ILE A 145 -21.40 3.85 3.38
CA ILE A 145 -21.18 3.85 1.92
C ILE A 145 -21.45 5.22 1.28
N GLY A 146 -22.57 5.88 1.61
CA GLY A 146 -22.99 7.12 0.95
C GLY A 146 -22.06 8.31 1.22
N ILE A 147 -21.63 8.48 2.47
CA ILE A 147 -20.66 9.53 2.85
C ILE A 147 -19.31 9.24 2.21
N THR A 148 -18.88 7.97 2.21
CA THR A 148 -17.61 7.56 1.60
C THR A 148 -17.56 7.84 0.11
N ALA A 149 -18.61 7.52 -0.64
CA ALA A 149 -18.67 7.80 -2.07
C ALA A 149 -18.51 9.30 -2.37
N THR A 150 -19.25 10.15 -1.64
CA THR A 150 -19.16 11.61 -1.78
C THR A 150 -17.78 12.14 -1.39
N PHE A 151 -17.21 11.60 -0.31
CA PHE A 151 -15.87 11.93 0.16
C PHE A 151 -14.80 11.58 -0.89
N LEU A 152 -14.88 10.40 -1.50
CA LEU A 152 -13.94 9.96 -2.54
C LEU A 152 -13.98 10.86 -3.77
N ASP A 153 -15.16 11.30 -4.20
CA ASP A 153 -15.29 12.25 -5.32
C ASP A 153 -14.72 13.64 -5.00
N ASN A 154 -14.94 14.12 -3.78
CA ASN A 154 -14.34 15.37 -3.31
C ASN A 154 -12.81 15.26 -3.23
N LEU A 155 -12.31 14.13 -2.73
CA LEU A 155 -10.88 13.84 -2.60
C LEU A 155 -10.19 13.75 -3.97
N LYS A 156 -10.82 13.06 -4.93
CA LYS A 156 -10.41 13.02 -6.35
C LYS A 156 -10.30 14.43 -6.92
N THR A 157 -11.36 15.22 -6.76
CA THR A 157 -11.44 16.58 -7.33
C THR A 157 -10.40 17.50 -6.72
N LEU A 158 -10.19 17.40 -5.40
CA LEU A 158 -9.18 18.15 -4.67
C LEU A 158 -7.75 17.77 -5.13
N GLY A 159 -7.47 16.46 -5.20
CA GLY A 159 -6.19 15.91 -5.63
C GLY A 159 -5.80 16.41 -7.02
N PHE A 160 -6.69 16.27 -8.02
CA PHE A 160 -6.42 16.77 -9.36
C PHE A 160 -6.24 18.28 -9.42
N ARG A 161 -7.11 19.05 -8.74
CA ARG A 161 -7.02 20.52 -8.72
C ARG A 161 -5.66 20.99 -8.20
N TYR A 162 -5.18 20.41 -7.10
CA TYR A 162 -3.90 20.81 -6.52
C TYR A 162 -2.70 20.20 -7.23
N ALA A 163 -2.82 19.01 -7.83
CA ALA A 163 -1.79 18.47 -8.71
C ALA A 163 -1.53 19.41 -9.90
N THR A 164 -2.60 19.92 -10.54
CA THR A 164 -2.47 20.91 -11.63
C THR A 164 -1.90 22.23 -11.14
N LYS A 165 -2.37 22.77 -10.00
CA LYS A 165 -1.84 24.02 -9.43
C LYS A 165 -0.36 23.93 -9.02
N ALA A 166 0.07 22.76 -8.51
CA ALA A 166 1.45 22.54 -8.10
C ALA A 166 2.43 22.59 -9.29
N GLY A 167 1.96 22.28 -10.50
CA GLY A 167 2.78 22.33 -11.71
C GLY A 167 4.01 21.42 -11.64
N ILE A 168 3.90 20.29 -10.93
CA ILE A 168 5.01 19.36 -10.72
C ILE A 168 5.43 18.79 -12.07
N SER A 169 6.68 19.03 -12.43
CA SER A 169 7.30 18.54 -13.65
C SER A 169 8.57 17.77 -13.30
N ILE A 170 9.00 16.91 -14.22
CA ILE A 170 10.25 16.16 -14.10
C ILE A 170 11.25 16.72 -15.10
N SER A 171 12.40 17.14 -14.61
CA SER A 171 13.54 17.53 -15.44
C SER A 171 14.73 16.59 -15.22
N MET A 172 15.68 16.62 -16.13
CA MET A 172 16.95 15.89 -15.98
C MET A 172 17.79 16.41 -14.81
N GLU A 173 17.58 17.66 -14.40
CA GLU A 173 18.27 18.27 -13.25
C GLU A 173 17.74 17.74 -11.91
N ASP A 174 16.46 17.36 -11.84
CA ASP A 174 15.86 16.77 -10.63
C ASP A 174 16.47 15.40 -10.30
N ILE A 175 17.08 14.72 -11.28
CA ILE A 175 17.80 13.46 -11.09
C ILE A 175 19.20 13.77 -10.55
N ILE A 176 19.37 13.75 -9.23
CA ILE A 176 20.66 14.06 -8.59
C ILE A 176 21.53 12.81 -8.47
N THR A 177 22.71 12.85 -9.09
CA THR A 177 23.74 11.80 -8.98
C THR A 177 24.59 12.05 -7.73
N PRO A 178 24.88 11.02 -6.91
CA PRO A 178 25.75 11.16 -5.74
C PRO A 178 27.17 11.60 -6.14
N LYS A 179 27.70 12.65 -5.48
CA LYS A 179 29.04 13.19 -5.79
C LYS A 179 30.15 12.19 -5.48
N ASP A 180 29.96 11.33 -4.49
CA ASP A 180 30.95 10.32 -4.09
C ASP A 180 30.86 9.01 -4.89
N LYS A 181 29.97 8.94 -5.91
CA LYS A 181 29.79 7.76 -6.77
C LYS A 181 31.12 7.23 -7.32
N GLN A 182 31.94 8.10 -7.95
CA GLN A 182 33.20 7.68 -8.55
C GLN A 182 34.17 7.09 -7.52
N LYS A 183 34.30 7.74 -6.36
CA LYS A 183 35.16 7.26 -5.26
C LYS A 183 34.70 5.90 -4.74
N MET A 184 33.39 5.68 -4.60
CA MET A 184 32.84 4.39 -4.17
C MET A 184 33.13 3.28 -5.17
N VAL A 185 32.95 3.56 -6.47
CA VAL A 185 33.24 2.61 -7.55
C VAL A 185 34.72 2.28 -7.62
N GLU A 186 35.61 3.26 -7.47
CA GLU A 186 37.06 3.03 -7.47
C GLU A 186 37.49 2.17 -6.28
N LYS A 187 36.97 2.45 -5.08
CA LYS A 187 37.21 1.60 -3.90
C LYS A 187 36.75 0.16 -4.15
N ALA A 188 35.57 -0.03 -4.74
CA ALA A 188 35.05 -1.35 -5.08
C ALA A 188 35.95 -2.07 -6.10
N LYS A 189 36.42 -1.38 -7.14
CA LYS A 189 37.35 -1.94 -8.14
C LYS A 189 38.68 -2.38 -7.53
N VAL A 190 39.22 -1.61 -6.58
CA VAL A 190 40.44 -1.98 -5.85
C VAL A 190 40.20 -3.24 -5.02
N GLU A 191 39.06 -3.35 -4.36
CA GLU A 191 38.73 -4.53 -3.55
C GLU A 191 38.54 -5.78 -4.41
N VAL A 192 37.82 -5.67 -5.53
CA VAL A 192 37.68 -6.75 -6.52
C VAL A 192 39.04 -7.19 -7.06
N LYS A 193 39.97 -6.26 -7.29
CA LYS A 193 41.34 -6.59 -7.71
C LYS A 193 42.11 -7.36 -6.64
N LYS A 194 41.93 -7.05 -5.35
CA LYS A 194 42.53 -7.84 -4.26
C LYS A 194 41.94 -9.24 -4.19
N ILE A 195 40.62 -9.37 -4.35
CA ILE A 195 39.94 -10.68 -4.37
C ILE A 195 40.48 -11.53 -5.54
N GLN A 196 40.67 -10.92 -6.72
CA GLN A 196 41.27 -11.59 -7.85
C GLN A 196 42.73 -12.01 -7.58
N GLN A 197 43.53 -11.14 -6.96
CA GLN A 197 44.91 -11.49 -6.58
C GLN A 197 44.98 -12.64 -5.56
N GLN A 198 44.06 -12.69 -4.60
CA GLN A 198 43.96 -13.80 -3.64
C GLN A 198 43.61 -15.12 -4.35
N TYR A 199 42.72 -15.07 -5.34
CA TYR A 199 42.42 -16.22 -6.19
C TYR A 199 43.63 -16.67 -7.00
N ASP A 200 44.36 -15.73 -7.63
CA ASP A 200 45.56 -16.02 -8.41
C ASP A 200 46.70 -16.62 -7.54
N GLN A 201 46.72 -16.28 -6.25
CA GLN A 201 47.63 -16.87 -5.24
C GLN A 201 47.16 -18.23 -4.70
N GLY A 202 45.98 -18.71 -5.12
CA GLY A 202 45.40 -19.98 -4.66
C GLY A 202 44.78 -19.93 -3.26
N LEU A 203 44.54 -18.74 -2.70
CA LEU A 203 43.94 -18.55 -1.37
C LEU A 203 42.42 -18.67 -1.36
N LEU A 204 41.76 -18.57 -2.52
CA LEU A 204 40.31 -18.64 -2.67
C LEU A 204 39.94 -19.65 -3.74
N THR A 205 38.79 -20.30 -3.56
CA THR A 205 38.14 -21.07 -4.63
C THR A 205 37.41 -20.14 -5.60
N ASP A 206 37.09 -20.61 -6.82
CA ASP A 206 36.37 -19.78 -7.80
C ASP A 206 34.96 -19.41 -7.33
N GLN A 207 34.28 -20.31 -6.61
CA GLN A 207 32.96 -20.04 -6.05
C GLN A 207 33.03 -18.96 -4.95
N GLU A 208 34.04 -19.00 -4.08
CA GLU A 208 34.25 -17.98 -3.05
C GLU A 208 34.63 -16.63 -3.67
N ARG A 209 35.47 -16.64 -4.72
CA ARG A 209 35.81 -15.44 -5.51
C ARG A 209 34.55 -14.81 -6.07
N TYR A 210 33.73 -15.60 -6.78
CA TYR A 210 32.48 -15.17 -7.41
C TYR A 210 31.52 -14.56 -6.38
N ASN A 211 31.26 -15.26 -5.26
CA ASN A 211 30.36 -14.78 -4.21
C ASN A 211 30.87 -13.48 -3.59
N LYS A 212 32.17 -13.39 -3.25
CA LYS A 212 32.76 -12.17 -2.67
C LYS A 212 32.68 -10.96 -3.61
N ILE A 213 32.86 -11.17 -4.91
CA ILE A 213 32.73 -10.09 -5.91
C ILE A 213 31.28 -9.58 -5.93
N ILE A 214 30.30 -10.47 -5.92
CA ILE A 214 28.88 -10.11 -5.89
C ILE A 214 28.52 -9.36 -4.62
N ASP A 215 28.97 -9.85 -3.47
CA ASP A 215 28.71 -9.22 -2.17
C ASP A 215 29.29 -7.80 -2.12
N THR A 216 30.53 -7.64 -2.58
CA THR A 216 31.20 -6.33 -2.65
C THR A 216 30.40 -5.33 -3.50
N TRP A 217 29.93 -5.75 -4.68
CA TRP A 217 29.14 -4.87 -5.54
C TRP A 217 27.74 -4.60 -5.01
N THR A 218 27.12 -5.57 -4.34
CA THR A 218 25.80 -5.41 -3.72
C THR A 218 25.86 -4.40 -2.58
N GLU A 219 26.86 -4.50 -1.70
CA GLU A 219 27.07 -3.56 -0.60
C GLU A 219 27.29 -2.13 -1.11
N VAL A 220 28.13 -1.97 -2.14
CA VAL A 220 28.39 -0.66 -2.76
C VAL A 220 27.12 -0.08 -3.37
N ASN A 221 26.29 -0.91 -4.01
CA ASN A 221 25.03 -0.48 -4.61
C ASN A 221 24.06 0.04 -3.54
N ASP A 222 23.91 -0.69 -2.44
CA ASP A 222 22.99 -0.34 -1.37
C ASP A 222 23.45 0.91 -0.62
N ARG A 223 24.76 1.06 -0.38
CA ARG A 223 25.34 2.26 0.20
C ARG A 223 25.08 3.48 -0.69
N MET A 224 25.33 3.36 -1.99
CA MET A 224 25.10 4.44 -2.95
C MET A 224 23.62 4.81 -3.04
N SER A 225 22.72 3.82 -2.98
CA SER A 225 21.27 4.04 -2.95
C SER A 225 20.83 4.84 -1.72
N LYS A 226 21.36 4.53 -0.54
CA LYS A 226 21.02 5.23 0.71
C LYS A 226 21.50 6.69 0.67
N GLU A 227 22.72 6.91 0.22
CA GLU A 227 23.28 8.26 0.08
C GLU A 227 22.49 9.11 -0.92
N MET A 228 22.16 8.53 -2.07
CA MET A 228 21.32 9.15 -3.10
C MET A 228 19.95 9.56 -2.54
N MET A 229 19.24 8.65 -1.86
CA MET A 229 17.93 8.96 -1.28
C MET A 229 18.03 10.09 -0.25
N SER A 230 19.06 10.08 0.62
CA SER A 230 19.25 11.15 1.60
C SER A 230 19.56 12.51 0.96
N THR A 231 20.23 12.51 -0.19
CA THR A 231 20.58 13.73 -0.93
C THR A 231 19.35 14.31 -1.62
N ILE A 232 18.59 13.46 -2.31
CA ILE A 232 17.35 13.83 -3.01
C ILE A 232 16.28 14.31 -2.01
N ALA A 233 16.19 13.69 -0.82
CA ALA A 233 15.24 14.09 0.22
C ALA A 233 15.51 15.50 0.79
N LYS A 234 16.77 15.95 0.77
CA LYS A 234 17.15 17.30 1.24
C LYS A 234 17.08 18.36 0.14
N ASP A 235 17.04 17.93 -1.12
CA ASP A 235 16.99 18.84 -2.26
C ASP A 235 15.70 19.64 -2.27
N LYS A 236 15.81 20.94 -2.58
CA LYS A 236 14.71 21.91 -2.57
C LYS A 236 13.87 21.85 -1.29
N GLU A 237 14.50 21.60 -0.13
CA GLU A 237 13.83 21.44 1.17
C GLU A 237 12.78 20.30 1.20
N GLY A 238 12.97 19.25 0.39
CA GLY A 238 12.05 18.13 0.26
C GLY A 238 11.01 18.29 -0.85
N PHE A 239 11.05 19.38 -1.62
CA PHE A 239 10.17 19.65 -2.76
C PHE A 239 10.77 19.24 -4.12
N ASN A 240 11.73 18.31 -4.13
CA ASN A 240 12.20 17.71 -5.38
C ASN A 240 11.09 16.84 -6.00
N SER A 241 10.76 17.06 -7.26
CA SER A 241 9.64 16.39 -7.95
C SER A 241 9.74 14.86 -7.91
N ILE A 242 10.93 14.31 -8.15
CA ILE A 242 11.16 12.85 -8.18
C ILE A 242 11.03 12.27 -6.78
N TYR A 243 11.57 12.98 -5.77
CA TYR A 243 11.41 12.61 -4.38
C TYR A 243 9.94 12.54 -3.98
N MET A 244 9.18 13.60 -4.31
CA MET A 244 7.77 13.70 -3.98
C MET A 244 6.95 12.57 -4.62
N MET A 245 7.22 12.21 -5.87
CA MET A 245 6.53 11.12 -6.56
C MET A 245 6.74 9.76 -5.87
N ALA A 246 7.97 9.46 -5.42
CA ALA A 246 8.27 8.21 -4.76
C ALA A 246 7.88 8.19 -3.27
N ASP A 247 8.13 9.25 -2.52
CA ASP A 247 7.81 9.30 -1.08
C ASP A 247 6.29 9.34 -0.83
N SER A 248 5.53 10.03 -1.70
CA SER A 248 4.07 9.99 -1.66
C SER A 248 3.48 8.61 -1.96
N GLY A 249 4.25 7.74 -2.64
CA GLY A 249 3.77 6.47 -3.17
C GLY A 249 2.84 6.63 -4.39
N ALA A 250 2.81 7.82 -5.00
CA ALA A 250 2.05 8.10 -6.21
C ALA A 250 2.57 7.26 -7.40
N ARG A 251 3.88 7.38 -7.68
CA ARG A 251 4.54 6.66 -8.76
C ARG A 251 6.06 6.65 -8.53
N GLY A 252 6.68 5.52 -8.82
CA GLY A 252 8.12 5.38 -8.63
C GLY A 252 8.47 4.66 -7.33
N SER A 253 9.45 3.77 -7.39
CA SER A 253 10.06 3.16 -6.20
C SER A 253 11.49 3.66 -6.01
N ALA A 254 12.01 3.57 -4.79
CA ALA A 254 13.42 3.87 -4.52
C ALA A 254 14.37 3.08 -5.42
N ALA A 255 14.00 1.83 -5.77
CA ALA A 255 14.76 1.00 -6.70
C ALA A 255 14.80 1.57 -8.13
N GLN A 256 13.72 2.19 -8.60
CA GLN A 256 13.67 2.84 -9.92
C GLN A 256 14.47 4.14 -9.93
N ILE A 257 14.35 4.96 -8.87
CA ILE A 257 15.15 6.19 -8.72
C ILE A 257 16.64 5.84 -8.70
N ARG A 258 17.02 4.77 -7.99
CA ARG A 258 18.40 4.27 -7.97
C ARG A 258 18.95 4.01 -9.37
N GLN A 259 18.15 3.42 -10.28
CA GLN A 259 18.60 3.17 -11.65
C GLN A 259 18.76 4.46 -12.49
N LEU A 260 18.05 5.53 -12.13
CA LEU A 260 18.15 6.83 -12.81
C LEU A 260 19.43 7.59 -12.44
N SER A 261 19.80 7.62 -11.15
CA SER A 261 20.87 8.48 -10.62
C SER A 261 22.07 7.77 -9.97
N ALA A 262 21.95 6.54 -9.50
CA ALA A 262 23.06 5.83 -8.84
C ALA A 262 23.83 4.98 -9.85
N MET A 263 23.96 3.68 -9.58
CA MET A 263 24.38 2.69 -10.56
C MET A 263 23.25 1.66 -10.71
N ARG A 264 23.15 1.03 -11.88
CA ARG A 264 22.11 0.03 -12.11
C ARG A 264 22.40 -1.29 -11.38
N GLY A 265 23.67 -1.60 -11.20
CA GLY A 265 24.14 -2.74 -10.41
C GLY A 265 24.24 -4.04 -11.20
N LEU A 266 24.14 -5.16 -10.49
CA LEU A 266 24.31 -6.51 -11.03
C LEU A 266 23.08 -6.97 -11.81
N MET A 267 23.30 -7.65 -12.93
CA MET A 267 22.25 -8.17 -13.80
C MET A 267 22.26 -9.70 -13.81
N THR A 268 21.08 -10.31 -13.93
CA THR A 268 20.93 -11.76 -14.00
C THR A 268 20.93 -12.23 -15.44
N LYS A 269 21.67 -13.30 -15.71
CA LYS A 269 21.65 -14.03 -16.98
C LYS A 269 20.36 -14.87 -17.09
N PRO A 270 20.02 -15.37 -18.29
CA PRO A 270 18.82 -16.19 -18.47
C PRO A 270 18.80 -17.47 -17.62
N ASP A 271 19.99 -18.04 -17.35
CA ASP A 271 20.18 -19.22 -16.50
C ASP A 271 19.93 -18.97 -15.00
N GLY A 272 19.80 -17.72 -14.58
CA GLY A 272 19.63 -17.33 -13.17
C GLY A 272 20.93 -16.96 -12.45
N SER A 273 22.09 -17.16 -13.07
CA SER A 273 23.37 -16.69 -12.55
C SER A 273 23.50 -15.17 -12.67
N ILE A 274 24.30 -14.56 -11.80
CA ILE A 274 24.54 -13.12 -11.79
C ILE A 274 25.80 -12.83 -12.61
N ILE A 275 25.76 -11.78 -13.42
CA ILE A 275 26.95 -11.32 -14.15
C ILE A 275 27.89 -10.61 -13.17
N GLU A 276 29.12 -11.11 -13.00
CA GLU A 276 30.13 -10.57 -12.09
C GLU A 276 30.47 -9.09 -12.37
N THR A 277 30.33 -8.66 -13.63
CA THR A 277 30.55 -7.27 -14.05
C THR A 277 29.27 -6.46 -13.93
N PRO A 278 29.16 -5.54 -12.96
CA PRO A 278 27.96 -4.70 -12.80
C PRO A 278 27.90 -3.61 -13.87
N ILE A 279 26.70 -3.05 -14.04
CA ILE A 279 26.49 -1.82 -14.79
C ILE A 279 26.75 -0.64 -13.85
N ILE A 280 27.82 0.10 -14.10
CA ILE A 280 28.27 1.23 -13.27
C ILE A 280 27.52 2.50 -13.66
N SER A 281 27.21 2.64 -14.95
CA SER A 281 26.47 3.78 -15.49
C SER A 281 25.02 3.79 -15.03
N ASN A 282 24.36 4.94 -15.15
CA ASN A 282 22.93 5.11 -14.90
C ASN A 282 22.22 5.67 -16.13
N PHE A 283 20.89 5.78 -16.07
CA PHE A 283 20.13 6.31 -17.21
C PHE A 283 20.37 7.81 -17.46
N LYS A 284 20.77 8.58 -16.44
CA LYS A 284 21.14 10.00 -16.63
C LYS A 284 22.44 10.16 -17.43
N GLU A 285 23.43 9.33 -17.16
CA GLU A 285 24.75 9.34 -17.81
C GLU A 285 24.74 8.61 -19.16
N GLY A 286 23.80 7.68 -19.35
CA GLY A 286 23.73 6.79 -20.51
C GLY A 286 24.54 5.51 -20.28
N LEU A 287 24.18 4.44 -21.00
CA LEU A 287 24.87 3.15 -20.91
C LEU A 287 25.77 2.94 -22.13
N ASN A 288 26.93 2.31 -21.92
CA ASN A 288 27.75 1.85 -23.04
C ASN A 288 27.13 0.60 -23.71
N VAL A 289 27.63 0.22 -24.90
CA VAL A 289 27.07 -0.88 -25.70
C VAL A 289 27.05 -2.21 -24.93
N LEU A 290 28.12 -2.53 -24.18
CA LEU A 290 28.21 -3.77 -23.41
C LEU A 290 27.27 -3.79 -22.21
N GLU A 291 27.19 -2.68 -21.47
CA GLU A 291 26.27 -2.52 -20.35
C GLU A 291 24.81 -2.60 -20.81
N TYR A 292 24.49 -1.97 -21.93
CA TYR A 292 23.16 -2.06 -22.52
C TYR A 292 22.86 -3.48 -23.03
N PHE A 293 23.82 -4.15 -23.68
CA PHE A 293 23.65 -5.54 -24.11
C PHE A 293 23.40 -6.48 -22.91
N ASN A 294 24.17 -6.34 -21.83
CA ASN A 294 23.99 -7.12 -20.61
C ASN A 294 22.61 -6.90 -19.97
N SER A 295 22.09 -5.66 -20.03
CA SER A 295 20.73 -5.32 -19.58
C SER A 295 19.62 -6.09 -20.31
N THR A 296 19.82 -6.41 -21.60
CA THR A 296 18.76 -7.00 -22.43
C THR A 296 18.31 -8.38 -21.96
N HIS A 297 19.20 -9.17 -21.36
CA HIS A 297 18.91 -10.53 -20.89
C HIS A 297 17.81 -10.50 -19.82
N GLY A 298 18.00 -9.68 -18.77
CA GLY A 298 17.03 -9.53 -17.69
C GLY A 298 15.71 -8.93 -18.19
N ALA A 299 15.76 -7.92 -19.05
CA ALA A 299 14.56 -7.28 -19.59
C ALA A 299 13.72 -8.26 -20.44
N ARG A 300 14.36 -9.00 -21.35
CA ARG A 300 13.67 -9.99 -22.20
C ARG A 300 13.07 -11.12 -21.38
N LYS A 301 13.82 -11.65 -20.39
CA LYS A 301 13.31 -12.69 -19.49
C LYS A 301 12.11 -12.20 -18.70
N GLY A 302 12.18 -10.99 -18.12
CA GLY A 302 11.05 -10.41 -17.39
C GLY A 302 9.80 -10.25 -18.24
N LEU A 303 9.93 -9.81 -19.51
CA LEU A 303 8.79 -9.72 -20.43
C LEU A 303 8.22 -11.10 -20.78
N ALA A 304 9.08 -12.06 -21.10
CA ALA A 304 8.68 -13.43 -21.43
C ALA A 304 7.98 -14.13 -20.24
N ASP A 305 8.57 -14.04 -19.04
CA ASP A 305 8.02 -14.60 -17.82
C ASP A 305 6.67 -13.98 -17.47
N THR A 306 6.51 -12.66 -17.65
CA THR A 306 5.22 -11.98 -17.42
C THR A 306 4.15 -12.53 -18.36
N ALA A 307 4.47 -12.67 -19.65
CA ALA A 307 3.52 -13.21 -20.63
C ALA A 307 3.11 -14.67 -20.32
N LEU A 308 4.06 -15.51 -19.89
CA LEU A 308 3.80 -16.90 -19.51
C LEU A 308 2.99 -17.01 -18.20
N LYS A 309 3.29 -16.18 -17.20
CA LYS A 309 2.61 -16.20 -15.90
C LYS A 309 1.14 -15.80 -16.00
N THR A 310 0.79 -14.91 -16.92
CA THR A 310 -0.62 -14.50 -17.15
C THR A 310 -1.52 -15.69 -17.46
N ALA A 311 -1.05 -16.63 -18.30
CA ALA A 311 -1.81 -17.84 -18.62
C ALA A 311 -1.99 -18.76 -17.40
N ASN A 312 -0.94 -18.90 -16.59
CA ASN A 312 -0.97 -19.75 -15.40
C ASN A 312 -1.88 -19.22 -14.30
N ALA A 313 -1.90 -17.90 -14.08
CA ALA A 313 -2.78 -17.27 -13.09
C ALA A 313 -4.26 -17.52 -13.41
N GLY A 314 -4.68 -17.29 -14.66
CA GLY A 314 -6.06 -17.56 -15.09
C GLY A 314 -6.44 -19.04 -15.00
N TYR A 315 -5.50 -19.94 -15.33
CA TYR A 315 -5.71 -21.39 -15.19
C TYR A 315 -5.89 -21.82 -13.73
N LEU A 316 -5.11 -21.26 -12.81
CA LEU A 316 -5.25 -21.53 -11.38
C LEU A 316 -6.59 -21.03 -10.85
N THR A 317 -6.99 -19.80 -11.17
CA THR A 317 -8.29 -19.24 -10.78
C THR A 317 -9.44 -20.10 -11.29
N ARG A 318 -9.38 -20.55 -12.55
CA ARG A 318 -10.38 -21.48 -13.10
C ARG A 318 -10.46 -22.78 -12.30
N LYS A 319 -9.32 -23.41 -11.99
CA LYS A 319 -9.28 -24.64 -11.19
C LYS A 319 -9.86 -24.46 -9.79
N LEU A 320 -9.58 -23.32 -9.15
CA LEU A 320 -10.13 -23.00 -7.84
C LEU A 320 -11.66 -22.89 -7.94
N ILE A 321 -12.16 -22.10 -8.90
CA ILE A 321 -13.60 -21.94 -9.13
C ILE A 321 -14.27 -23.29 -9.44
N ASP A 322 -13.69 -24.12 -10.31
CA ASP A 322 -14.25 -25.43 -10.68
C ASP A 322 -14.48 -26.34 -9.44
N VAL A 323 -13.63 -26.22 -8.42
CA VAL A 323 -13.74 -26.99 -7.16
C VAL A 323 -14.72 -26.32 -6.18
N SER A 324 -14.72 -24.99 -6.09
CA SER A 324 -15.46 -24.24 -5.07
C SER A 324 -16.82 -23.72 -5.54
N GLN A 325 -17.18 -23.83 -6.82
CA GLN A 325 -18.40 -23.25 -7.42
C GLN A 325 -19.70 -23.58 -6.66
N ASN A 326 -19.78 -24.78 -6.09
CA ASN A 326 -20.97 -25.25 -5.38
C ASN A 326 -21.00 -24.86 -3.89
N VAL A 327 -19.96 -24.19 -3.38
CA VAL A 327 -19.88 -23.78 -1.99
C VAL A 327 -20.60 -22.43 -1.84
N LYS A 328 -21.68 -22.45 -1.06
CA LYS A 328 -22.50 -21.27 -0.74
C LYS A 328 -22.90 -21.29 0.73
N VAL A 329 -23.31 -20.12 1.23
CA VAL A 329 -23.90 -20.01 2.56
C VAL A 329 -25.33 -20.56 2.51
N VAL A 330 -25.63 -21.59 3.31
CA VAL A 330 -26.92 -22.32 3.25
C VAL A 330 -27.83 -22.11 4.46
N SER A 331 -27.27 -21.78 5.61
CA SER A 331 -27.99 -21.56 6.87
C SER A 331 -27.26 -20.53 7.74
N ASP A 332 -27.94 -19.97 8.73
CA ASP A 332 -27.31 -19.01 9.64
C ASP A 332 -26.33 -19.67 10.61
N ASP A 333 -26.74 -20.80 11.20
CA ASP A 333 -25.93 -21.59 12.14
C ASP A 333 -26.00 -23.08 11.81
N CYS A 334 -24.91 -23.80 12.06
CA CYS A 334 -24.85 -25.26 11.97
C CYS A 334 -24.83 -25.94 13.35
N GLY A 335 -24.73 -25.16 14.44
CA GLY A 335 -24.68 -25.68 15.81
C GLY A 335 -23.43 -26.48 16.14
N THR A 336 -22.37 -26.42 15.31
CA THR A 336 -21.12 -27.14 15.60
C THR A 336 -20.38 -26.50 16.78
N HIS A 337 -19.84 -27.35 17.65
CA HIS A 337 -18.89 -27.02 18.72
C HIS A 337 -17.45 -27.35 18.33
N GLU A 338 -17.18 -27.58 17.04
CA GLU A 338 -15.83 -27.84 16.52
C GLU A 338 -15.27 -26.57 15.89
N GLY A 339 -14.08 -26.15 16.33
CA GLY A 339 -13.36 -25.00 15.81
C GLY A 339 -11.87 -25.27 15.69
N ILE A 340 -11.13 -24.23 15.30
CA ILE A 340 -9.67 -24.27 15.23
C ILE A 340 -9.12 -23.19 16.17
N GLU A 341 -8.08 -23.55 16.91
CA GLU A 341 -7.30 -22.61 17.71
C GLU A 341 -6.39 -21.78 16.79
N ILE A 342 -6.50 -20.45 16.89
CA ILE A 342 -5.73 -19.48 16.12
C ILE A 342 -4.77 -18.75 17.05
N THR A 343 -3.53 -18.62 16.59
CA THR A 343 -2.41 -17.93 17.26
C THR A 343 -1.73 -16.95 16.32
N ASP A 344 -0.83 -16.15 16.85
CA ASP A 344 0.14 -15.40 16.04
C ASP A 344 0.95 -16.32 15.10
N ILE A 345 1.23 -15.85 13.89
CA ILE A 345 2.17 -16.52 12.98
C ILE A 345 3.51 -15.78 13.06
N ALA A 346 4.50 -16.43 13.65
CA ALA A 346 5.88 -15.94 13.69
C ALA A 346 6.83 -16.94 13.01
N VAL A 347 7.77 -16.43 12.21
CA VAL A 347 8.86 -17.23 11.64
C VAL A 347 10.18 -16.69 12.19
N GLY A 348 10.77 -17.44 13.11
CA GLY A 348 11.95 -17.00 13.84
C GLY A 348 11.61 -15.84 14.78
N SER A 349 12.27 -14.70 14.58
CA SER A 349 12.05 -13.47 15.36
C SER A 349 11.09 -12.47 14.70
N GLU A 350 10.64 -12.75 13.47
CA GLU A 350 9.73 -11.86 12.75
C GLU A 350 8.28 -12.35 12.90
N LEU A 351 7.45 -11.49 13.49
CA LEU A 351 6.00 -11.65 13.51
C LEU A 351 5.48 -11.34 12.09
N ILE A 352 4.92 -12.35 11.42
CA ILE A 352 4.39 -12.20 10.06
C ILE A 352 2.96 -11.65 10.12
N GLU A 353 2.12 -12.27 10.93
CA GLU A 353 0.71 -11.92 11.04
C GLU A 353 0.28 -11.95 12.51
N PRO A 354 -0.17 -10.81 13.07
CA PRO A 354 -0.62 -10.74 14.45
C PRO A 354 -2.02 -11.35 14.61
N LEU A 355 -2.33 -11.80 15.82
CA LEU A 355 -3.60 -12.39 16.20
C LEU A 355 -4.77 -11.45 15.87
N GLU A 356 -4.61 -10.14 16.09
CA GLU A 356 -5.61 -9.10 15.80
C GLU A 356 -6.15 -9.19 14.37
N GLU A 357 -5.24 -9.29 13.38
CA GLU A 357 -5.63 -9.37 11.96
C GLU A 357 -6.27 -10.72 11.62
N ARG A 358 -5.85 -11.81 12.28
CA ARG A 358 -6.36 -13.17 12.01
C ARG A 358 -7.76 -13.42 12.56
N ILE A 359 -8.07 -12.83 13.72
CA ILE A 359 -9.36 -13.02 14.40
C ILE A 359 -10.43 -12.06 13.87
N PHE A 360 -10.05 -10.96 13.25
CA PHE A 360 -10.98 -9.98 12.71
C PHE A 360 -11.98 -10.61 11.74
N GLY A 361 -13.27 -10.35 11.96
CA GLY A 361 -14.36 -10.85 11.12
C GLY A 361 -14.66 -12.35 11.29
N ARG A 362 -14.06 -13.02 12.28
CA ARG A 362 -14.36 -14.42 12.63
C ARG A 362 -15.34 -14.49 13.80
N VAL A 363 -16.00 -15.63 13.95
CA VAL A 363 -16.94 -15.89 15.05
C VAL A 363 -16.27 -16.78 16.10
N LEU A 364 -16.39 -16.38 17.37
CA LEU A 364 -15.86 -17.13 18.51
C LEU A 364 -16.62 -18.44 18.71
N LEU A 365 -15.89 -19.49 19.06
CA LEU A 365 -16.50 -20.76 19.48
C LEU A 365 -16.79 -20.79 20.99
N GLU A 366 -15.87 -20.25 21.78
CA GLU A 366 -15.87 -20.28 23.24
C GLU A 366 -15.78 -18.86 23.80
N ASP A 367 -16.24 -18.69 25.04
CA ASP A 367 -16.13 -17.42 25.76
C ASP A 367 -14.65 -17.07 25.97
N VAL A 368 -14.28 -15.83 25.67
CA VAL A 368 -12.93 -15.33 25.88
C VAL A 368 -12.87 -14.67 27.25
N ILE A 369 -12.07 -15.24 28.15
CA ILE A 369 -11.95 -14.80 29.55
C ILE A 369 -10.62 -14.08 29.72
N ASP A 370 -10.64 -12.92 30.38
CA ASP A 370 -9.43 -12.21 30.77
C ASP A 370 -8.66 -12.99 31.85
N PRO A 371 -7.38 -13.35 31.61
CA PRO A 371 -6.59 -14.12 32.58
C PRO A 371 -6.31 -13.36 33.89
N ILE A 372 -6.44 -12.03 33.92
CA ILE A 372 -6.14 -11.19 35.09
C ILE A 372 -7.41 -10.97 35.93
N THR A 373 -8.49 -10.50 35.30
CA THR A 373 -9.72 -10.13 35.99
C THR A 373 -10.71 -11.29 36.13
N ASN A 374 -10.54 -12.35 35.34
CA ASN A 374 -11.45 -13.49 35.23
C ASN A 374 -12.87 -13.09 34.77
N GLU A 375 -13.00 -11.91 34.12
CA GLU A 375 -14.23 -11.45 33.48
C GLU A 375 -14.30 -11.95 32.02
N ILE A 376 -15.52 -12.17 31.53
CA ILE A 376 -15.75 -12.54 30.13
C ILE A 376 -15.62 -11.29 29.27
N LEU A 377 -14.62 -11.25 28.39
CA LEU A 377 -14.38 -10.15 27.47
C LEU A 377 -15.33 -10.20 26.27
N LEU A 378 -15.49 -11.39 25.71
CA LEU A 378 -16.33 -11.66 24.54
C LEU A 378 -17.05 -12.99 24.74
N TYR A 379 -18.36 -13.01 24.47
CA TYR A 379 -19.16 -14.21 24.54
C TYR A 379 -18.95 -15.09 23.30
N ALA A 380 -19.15 -16.40 23.46
CA ALA A 380 -19.22 -17.37 22.39
C ALA A 380 -20.25 -16.96 21.32
N ASP A 381 -20.04 -17.38 20.09
CA ASP A 381 -20.86 -17.04 18.91
C ASP A 381 -20.92 -15.54 18.56
N THR A 382 -20.11 -14.70 19.19
CA THR A 382 -19.99 -13.29 18.84
C THR A 382 -19.03 -13.12 17.66
N LEU A 383 -19.42 -12.28 16.70
CA LEU A 383 -18.54 -11.84 15.61
C LEU A 383 -17.50 -10.86 16.15
N ILE A 384 -16.23 -11.12 15.88
CA ILE A 384 -15.13 -10.29 16.34
C ILE A 384 -14.99 -9.07 15.42
N ASP A 385 -15.26 -7.89 15.98
CA ASP A 385 -14.97 -6.59 15.40
C ASP A 385 -13.55 -6.13 15.77
N GLU A 386 -13.10 -4.98 15.24
CA GLU A 386 -11.75 -4.46 15.55
C GLU A 386 -11.58 -4.09 17.02
N GLU A 387 -12.63 -3.58 17.67
CA GLU A 387 -12.59 -3.25 19.10
C GLU A 387 -12.48 -4.51 19.95
N GLY A 388 -13.22 -5.56 19.62
CA GLY A 388 -13.11 -6.88 20.23
C GLY A 388 -11.72 -7.48 20.02
N ALA A 389 -11.18 -7.39 18.80
CA ALA A 389 -9.83 -7.88 18.50
C ALA A 389 -8.76 -7.15 19.33
N LYS A 390 -8.86 -5.83 19.50
CA LYS A 390 -7.95 -5.05 20.35
C LYS A 390 -8.06 -5.43 21.82
N LYS A 391 -9.27 -5.57 22.35
CA LYS A 391 -9.49 -5.99 23.75
C LYS A 391 -8.85 -7.34 24.05
N VAL A 392 -8.93 -8.29 23.12
CA VAL A 392 -8.28 -9.60 23.24
C VAL A 392 -6.76 -9.46 23.36
N VAL A 393 -6.15 -8.65 22.50
CA VAL A 393 -4.70 -8.46 22.47
C VAL A 393 -4.22 -7.69 23.71
N GLU A 394 -4.97 -6.66 24.13
CA GLU A 394 -4.69 -5.88 25.35
C GLU A 394 -4.78 -6.75 26.62
N ALA A 395 -5.67 -7.74 26.65
CA ALA A 395 -5.78 -8.72 27.72
C ALA A 395 -4.63 -9.76 27.73
N GLY A 396 -3.74 -9.74 26.74
CA GLY A 396 -2.58 -10.64 26.67
C GLY A 396 -2.92 -12.09 26.29
N ILE A 397 -4.06 -12.30 25.64
CA ILE A 397 -4.53 -13.63 25.22
C ILE A 397 -3.74 -14.08 23.99
N LYS A 398 -3.13 -15.26 24.07
CA LYS A 398 -2.22 -15.78 23.02
C LYS A 398 -2.91 -16.63 21.96
N SER A 399 -4.04 -17.25 22.31
CA SER A 399 -4.76 -18.14 21.43
C SER A 399 -6.26 -18.05 21.67
N ILE A 400 -7.03 -18.23 20.60
CA ILE A 400 -8.50 -18.22 20.64
C ILE A 400 -9.03 -19.33 19.73
N THR A 401 -10.09 -19.99 20.18
CA THR A 401 -10.84 -20.95 19.38
C THR A 401 -11.92 -20.25 18.55
N ILE A 402 -11.81 -20.33 17.22
CA ILE A 402 -12.78 -19.74 16.28
C ILE A 402 -13.54 -20.81 15.50
N ARG A 403 -14.72 -20.44 14.99
CA ARG A 403 -15.46 -21.24 14.00
C ARG A 403 -14.79 -21.09 12.63
N THR A 404 -14.79 -22.16 11.85
CA THR A 404 -14.18 -22.19 10.50
C THR A 404 -15.08 -22.93 9.51
N PRO A 405 -15.01 -22.60 8.20
CA PRO A 405 -15.71 -23.35 7.17
C PRO A 405 -15.36 -24.85 7.13
N VAL A 406 -14.15 -25.22 7.54
CA VAL A 406 -13.64 -26.60 7.48
C VAL A 406 -14.33 -27.52 8.50
N THR A 407 -14.66 -27.02 9.69
CA THR A 407 -15.33 -27.77 10.76
C THR A 407 -16.85 -27.57 10.75
N CYS A 408 -17.37 -26.93 9.70
CA CYS A 408 -18.79 -26.66 9.55
C CYS A 408 -19.59 -27.95 9.29
N LYS A 409 -20.70 -28.13 10.00
CA LYS A 409 -21.60 -29.29 9.85
C LYS A 409 -22.81 -29.01 8.96
N ALA A 410 -22.82 -27.88 8.24
CA ALA A 410 -23.91 -27.52 7.34
C ALA A 410 -23.97 -28.46 6.12
N PRO A 411 -25.16 -28.95 5.71
CA PRO A 411 -25.27 -29.83 4.55
C PRO A 411 -25.06 -29.07 3.25
N LYS A 412 -24.15 -29.55 2.39
CA LYS A 412 -23.90 -29.02 1.03
C LYS A 412 -23.58 -27.51 0.98
N GLY A 413 -22.83 -27.01 1.95
CA GLY A 413 -22.42 -25.61 2.00
C GLY A 413 -21.76 -25.27 3.33
N VAL A 414 -21.79 -23.98 3.68
CA VAL A 414 -21.25 -23.46 4.94
C VAL A 414 -22.36 -22.65 5.63
N CYS A 415 -22.38 -22.57 6.96
CA CYS A 415 -23.27 -21.63 7.65
C CYS A 415 -22.63 -20.24 7.80
N ALA A 416 -23.46 -19.21 7.94
CA ALA A 416 -23.00 -17.83 8.07
C ALA A 416 -22.02 -17.67 9.25
N LYS A 417 -22.34 -18.25 10.43
CA LYS A 417 -21.46 -18.19 11.61
C LYS A 417 -20.09 -18.84 11.41
N CYS A 418 -20.00 -19.96 10.71
CA CYS A 418 -18.71 -20.62 10.45
C CYS A 418 -17.88 -19.89 9.40
N TYR A 419 -18.50 -19.13 8.50
CA TYR A 419 -17.79 -18.30 7.52
C TYR A 419 -17.32 -16.99 8.16
N GLY A 420 -18.23 -16.29 8.84
CA GLY A 420 -18.00 -15.01 9.48
C GLY A 420 -18.42 -13.84 8.61
N LEU A 421 -17.60 -12.79 8.62
CA LEU A 421 -17.81 -11.53 7.93
C LEU A 421 -17.65 -11.69 6.41
N ASN A 422 -18.62 -11.21 5.64
CA ASN A 422 -18.41 -10.90 4.23
C ASN A 422 -17.59 -9.60 4.14
N LEU A 423 -16.32 -9.77 3.78
CA LEU A 423 -15.35 -8.68 3.64
C LEU A 423 -15.71 -7.67 2.55
N GLY A 424 -16.49 -8.06 1.53
CA GLY A 424 -16.92 -7.14 0.46
C GLY A 424 -17.96 -6.11 0.92
N GLU A 425 -18.80 -6.47 1.89
CA GLU A 425 -19.85 -5.59 2.43
C GLU A 425 -19.52 -5.06 3.83
N GLY A 426 -18.53 -5.64 4.52
CA GLY A 426 -18.23 -5.33 5.92
C GLY A 426 -19.34 -5.76 6.87
N LYS A 427 -20.14 -6.76 6.50
CA LYS A 427 -21.27 -7.29 7.28
C LYS A 427 -21.20 -8.80 7.41
N MET A 428 -21.94 -9.34 8.37
CA MET A 428 -22.07 -10.80 8.51
C MET A 428 -22.60 -11.40 7.21
N SER A 429 -22.01 -12.52 6.79
CA SER A 429 -22.51 -13.27 5.63
C SER A 429 -23.96 -13.71 5.82
N TYR A 430 -24.70 -13.83 4.72
CA TYR A 430 -26.11 -14.23 4.74
C TYR A 430 -26.40 -15.43 3.84
N PRO A 431 -27.45 -16.23 4.12
CA PRO A 431 -27.82 -17.36 3.29
C PRO A 431 -28.08 -16.96 1.83
N GLY A 432 -27.41 -17.63 0.90
CA GLY A 432 -27.49 -17.36 -0.54
C GLY A 432 -26.19 -16.83 -1.14
N GLU A 433 -25.25 -16.32 -0.34
CA GLU A 433 -23.96 -15.83 -0.84
C GLU A 433 -23.09 -16.96 -1.41
N ALA A 434 -22.55 -16.74 -2.61
CA ALA A 434 -21.69 -17.68 -3.32
C ALA A 434 -20.21 -17.56 -2.90
N VAL A 435 -19.94 -17.82 -1.62
CA VAL A 435 -18.61 -17.67 -0.99
C VAL A 435 -17.51 -18.57 -1.56
N GLY A 436 -17.85 -19.59 -2.34
CA GLY A 436 -16.85 -20.41 -3.02
C GLY A 436 -16.27 -19.74 -4.26
N VAL A 437 -17.06 -18.93 -4.98
CA VAL A 437 -16.61 -18.26 -6.21
C VAL A 437 -15.81 -16.99 -5.88
N VAL A 438 -16.21 -16.30 -4.82
CA VAL A 438 -15.52 -15.14 -4.22
C VAL A 438 -14.25 -15.62 -3.54
#